data_AF-A0A3D4JGN8-F1
#
_entry.id   AF-A0A3D4JGN8-F1
#
_cell.length_a   1.000
_cell.length_b   1.000
_cell.length_c   1.000
_cell.angle_alpha   90.00
_cell.angle_beta   90.00
_cell.angle_gamma   90.00
#
_symmetry.space_group_name_H-M   'P 1'
#
loop_
_entity.id
_entity.type
_entity.pdbx_description
1 polymer ?
#
loop_
_entity_poly.entity_id
_entity_poly.type
_entity_poly.pdbx_seq_one_letter_code
_entity_poly.pdbx_strand_id
1 'polypeptide(L)' 'TVITRKAYGGAYCVMSSKHIRSDVNFAWPTAEIAVMGPDGAVNIIFRKELEAAKDPVAKKAELV' A
#
# COMPACT_ATOMS: atom_id res chain seq x y z
N THR A 1 4.64 -14.38 -12.02
CA THR A 1 4.27 -12.94 -12.06
C THR A 1 5.46 -12.06 -11.82
N VAL A 2 5.58 -10.94 -12.56
CA VAL A 2 6.61 -9.93 -12.33
C VAL A 2 5.93 -8.60 -12.00
N ILE A 3 6.19 -8.08 -10.81
CA ILE A 3 5.63 -6.82 -10.31
C ILE A 3 6.64 -5.71 -10.58
N THR A 4 6.29 -4.77 -11.45
CA THR A 4 7.19 -3.69 -11.89
C THR A 4 7.01 -2.40 -11.08
N ARG A 5 5.82 -2.17 -10.53
CA ARG A 5 5.48 -0.97 -9.75
C ARG A 5 4.34 -1.23 -8.75
N LYS A 6 3.21 -0.52 -8.88
CA LYS A 6 2.09 -0.56 -7.94
C LYS A 6 1.30 -1.86 -8.05
N ALA A 7 1.09 -2.53 -6.93
CA ALA A 7 0.25 -3.72 -6.79
C ALA A 7 -0.56 -3.62 -5.49
N TYR A 8 -1.76 -3.03 -5.58
CA TYR A 8 -2.58 -2.72 -4.40
C TYR A 8 -3.86 -3.55 -4.31
N GLY A 9 -4.15 -4.03 -3.11
CA GLY A 9 -5.42 -4.62 -2.71
C GLY A 9 -5.89 -5.77 -3.60
N GLY A 10 -7.19 -5.79 -3.91
CA GLY A 10 -7.78 -6.85 -4.72
C GLY A 10 -7.20 -6.95 -6.14
N ALA A 11 -6.71 -5.84 -6.70
CA ALA A 11 -6.08 -5.85 -8.01
C ALA A 11 -4.78 -6.67 -8.00
N TYR A 12 -3.97 -6.57 -6.93
CA TYR A 12 -2.82 -7.47 -6.75
C TYR A 12 -3.27 -8.93 -6.74
N CYS A 13 -4.32 -9.27 -5.99
CA CYS A 13 -4.80 -10.64 -5.85
C CYS A 13 -5.14 -11.27 -7.21
N VAL A 14 -5.88 -10.55 -8.07
CA VAL A 14 -6.34 -11.07 -9.38
C VAL A 14 -5.27 -11.01 -10.47
N MET A 15 -4.22 -10.21 -10.30
CA MET A 15 -3.09 -10.09 -11.25
C MET A 15 -2.05 -11.22 -11.06
N SER A 16 -2.51 -12.47 -10.99
CA SER A 16 -1.68 -13.66 -10.77
C SER A 16 -0.80 -13.55 -9.51
N SER A 17 -1.41 -13.19 -8.38
CA SER A 17 -0.74 -13.22 -7.08
C SER A 17 -0.35 -14.65 -6.67
N LYS A 18 0.53 -14.75 -5.67
CA LYS A 18 0.87 -16.06 -5.07
C LYS A 18 -0.36 -16.75 -4.46
N HIS A 19 -1.33 -15.97 -3.95
CA HIS A 19 -2.55 -16.50 -3.33
C HIS A 19 -3.49 -17.18 -4.33
N ILE A 20 -3.39 -16.83 -5.63
CA ILE A 20 -4.11 -17.51 -6.71
C ILE A 20 -3.23 -18.50 -7.47
N ARG A 21 -2.24 -19.06 -6.77
CA ARG A 21 -1.38 -20.18 -7.21
C ARG A 21 -0.42 -19.84 -8.35
N SER A 22 0.06 -18.60 -8.43
CA SER A 22 1.23 -18.30 -9.27
C SER A 22 2.45 -19.09 -8.80
N ASP A 23 3.16 -19.76 -9.71
CA ASP A 23 4.29 -20.61 -9.37
C ASP A 23 5.45 -19.79 -8.77
N VAL A 24 5.76 -18.64 -9.40
CA VAL A 24 6.86 -17.77 -9.00
C VAL A 24 6.45 -16.30 -9.11
N ASN A 25 6.80 -15.50 -8.10
CA ASN A 25 6.60 -14.05 -8.09
C ASN A 25 7.94 -13.34 -7.95
N PHE A 26 8.21 -12.40 -8.86
CA PHE A 26 9.34 -11.49 -8.79
C PHE A 26 8.84 -10.06 -8.58
N ALA A 27 9.64 -9.25 -7.89
CA ALA A 27 9.37 -7.85 -7.65
C ALA A 27 10.61 -7.03 -7.99
N TRP A 28 10.43 -5.97 -8.76
CA TRP A 28 11.47 -4.97 -8.94
C TRP A 28 11.70 -4.16 -7.66
N PRO A 29 12.86 -3.49 -7.51
CA PRO A 29 13.08 -2.56 -6.39
C PRO A 29 12.05 -1.43 -6.32
N THR A 30 11.42 -1.10 -7.45
CA THR A 30 10.35 -0.11 -7.57
C THR A 30 8.95 -0.65 -7.29
N ALA A 31 8.83 -1.94 -6.96
CA ALA A 31 7.54 -2.56 -6.69
C ALA A 31 6.97 -2.12 -5.33
N GLU A 32 5.68 -1.85 -5.30
CA GLU A 32 4.98 -1.44 -4.08
C GLU A 32 3.74 -2.32 -3.92
N ILE A 33 3.82 -3.25 -2.96
CA ILE A 33 2.78 -4.25 -2.69
C ILE A 33 2.09 -3.86 -1.37
N ALA A 34 0.81 -3.53 -1.43
CA ALA A 34 0.06 -3.02 -0.28
C ALA A 34 -1.41 -3.44 -0.29
N VAL A 35 -2.10 -3.36 0.85
CA VAL A 35 -3.54 -3.66 0.96
C VAL A 35 -4.41 -2.60 0.27
N MET A 36 -3.95 -1.34 0.26
CA MET A 36 -4.54 -0.19 -0.43
C MET A 36 -3.44 0.86 -0.65
N GLY A 37 -3.77 1.98 -1.30
CA GLY A 37 -2.80 3.08 -1.46
C GLY A 37 -2.38 3.70 -0.11
N PRO A 38 -1.12 4.16 0.03
CA PRO A 38 -0.55 4.60 1.30
C PRO A 38 -1.32 5.77 1.93
N ASP A 39 -1.74 6.77 1.14
CA ASP A 39 -2.57 7.88 1.60
C ASP A 39 -3.88 7.45 2.27
N GLY A 40 -4.54 6.44 1.69
CA GLY A 40 -5.78 5.89 2.21
C GLY A 40 -5.53 5.08 3.49
N ALA A 41 -4.46 4.30 3.52
CA ALA A 41 -4.08 3.52 4.68
C ALA A 41 -3.77 4.43 5.89
N VAL A 42 -2.98 5.49 5.69
CA VAL A 42 -2.60 6.45 6.74
C VAL A 42 -3.83 7.12 7.34
N ASN A 43 -4.79 7.55 6.51
CA ASN A 43 -6.03 8.17 6.98
C ASN A 43 -6.87 7.23 7.88
N ILE A 44 -6.80 5.91 7.67
CA ILE A 44 -7.56 4.93 8.45
C ILE A 44 -6.80 4.53 9.71
N ILE A 45 -5.52 4.18 9.58
CA ILE A 45 -4.69 3.66 10.67
C ILE A 45 -4.43 4.74 11.71
N PHE A 46 -4.05 5.93 11.26
CA PHE A 46 -3.64 7.04 12.13
C PHE A 46 -4.73 8.09 12.33
N ARG A 47 -6.00 7.73 12.07
CA ARG A 47 -7.12 8.66 12.11
C ARG A 47 -7.13 9.53 13.38
N LYS A 48 -7.02 8.89 14.55
CA LYS A 48 -7.06 9.58 15.85
C LYS A 48 -5.85 10.49 16.07
N GLU A 49 -4.68 10.09 15.59
CA GLU A 49 -3.44 10.86 15.73
C GLU A 49 -3.42 12.06 14.81
N LEU A 50 -3.96 11.91 13.59
CA LEU A 50 -4.15 13.01 12.66
C LEU A 50 -5.19 14.01 13.19
N GLU A 51 -6.29 13.53 13.78
CA GLU A 51 -7.31 14.39 14.41
C GLU A 51 -6.75 15.14 15.65
N ALA A 52 -5.82 14.55 16.38
CA ALA A 52 -5.18 15.16 17.56
C ALA A 52 -3.93 16.01 17.24
N ALA A 53 -3.43 15.98 16.00
CA ALA A 53 -2.23 16.69 15.61
C ALA A 53 -2.47 18.20 15.51
N LYS A 54 -1.49 18.99 15.95
CA LYS A 54 -1.50 20.45 15.77
C LYS A 54 -1.43 20.84 14.28
N ASP A 55 -0.73 20.03 13.50
CA ASP A 55 -0.68 20.12 12.04
C ASP A 55 -0.93 18.72 11.45
N PRO A 56 -2.20 18.40 11.13
CA PRO A 56 -2.57 17.11 10.53
C PRO A 56 -1.96 16.89 9.14
N VAL A 57 -1.68 17.97 8.40
CA VAL A 57 -1.13 17.89 7.04
C VAL A 57 0.34 17.50 7.08
N ALA A 58 1.13 18.21 7.90
CA ALA A 58 2.52 17.85 8.13
C ALA A 58 2.63 16.44 8.72
N LYS A 59 1.77 16.10 9.69
CA LYS A 59 1.79 14.78 10.31
C LYS A 59 1.46 13.66 9.33
N LYS A 60 0.49 13.88 8.43
CA LYS A 60 0.18 12.94 7.37
C LYS A 60 1.36 12.75 6.41
N ALA A 61 2.03 13.83 6.02
CA ALA A 61 3.18 13.77 5.10
C ALA A 61 4.37 12.97 5.68
N GLU A 62 4.56 12.95 7.00
CA GLU A 62 5.55 12.11 7.66
C GLU A 62 5.22 10.61 7.64
N LEU A 63 3.94 10.26 7.50
CA LEU A 63 3.43 8.89 7.63
C LEU A 63 3.24 8.18 6.28
N VAL A 64 3.34 8.92 5.17
CA VAL A 64 3.13 8.42 3.79
C VAL A 64 4.45 7.99 3.16
#